data_AF-A0A3P9DS69-F1
#
_entry.id   AF-A0A3P9DS69-F1
#
_cell.length_a   1.000
_cell.length_b   1.000
_cell.length_c   1.000
_cell.angle_alpha   90.00
_cell.angle_beta   90.00
_cell.angle_gamma   90.00
#
_symmetry.space_group_name_H-M   'P 1'
#
loop_
_entity.id
_entity.type
_entity.pdbx_description
1 polymer ?
#
loop_
_entity_poly.entity_id
_entity_poly.type
_entity_poly.pdbx_seq_one_letter_code
_entity_poly.pdbx_strand_id
1 'polypeptide(L)'
;MAASKYKRSLKKKLNSELAMVVSSLRKENAYLKRTLAELTHQQSQHNKLVERFLSLEAIRLECTREFRTKHEKTASPSEQLCEKEKRPVDADSTADEQVSTSNEAVAEVQIHLRDALEKNKQWLEYDQQREAYVRAILARMLWLEKQLNEANQARSQQHNEDHSDEKEKISQMQEHYERLLQKAKDELEVLRERVEVTHQNLMITQNWCKEREREVEELKQQLQAERLSRSTQEVQNCPEDEEQQQRDVREVLQGVLDDERRRSGNSELQREKPDQSSGETNPPLSQFSRPSLTSSPHSNLMNESFLECPVCQAEYPVSHHRELMNHLEICLN
;
A
#
# COMPACT_ATOMS: atom_id res chain seq x y z
N MET A 1 -25.63 18.49 14.28
CA MET A 1 -24.47 18.66 15.20
C MET A 1 -23.49 17.48 15.24
N ALA A 2 -23.91 16.22 15.06
CA ALA A 2 -23.01 15.05 15.17
C ALA A 2 -21.92 14.98 14.08
N ALA A 3 -22.23 15.31 12.82
CA ALA A 3 -21.28 15.25 11.71
C ALA A 3 -20.08 16.20 11.85
N SER A 4 -20.28 17.39 12.44
CA SER A 4 -19.21 18.36 12.70
C SER A 4 -18.25 17.87 13.80
N LYS A 5 -18.78 17.21 14.84
CA LYS A 5 -17.96 16.59 15.90
C LYS A 5 -17.12 15.44 15.35
N TYR A 6 -17.69 14.62 14.46
CA TYR A 6 -16.97 13.53 13.79
C TYR A 6 -15.82 14.04 12.91
N LYS A 7 -16.08 15.04 12.05
CA LYS A 7 -15.03 15.67 11.22
C LYS A 7 -13.89 16.25 12.06
N ARG A 8 -14.22 16.90 13.18
CA ARG A 8 -13.22 17.46 14.10
C ARG A 8 -12.38 16.39 14.79
N SER A 9 -12.98 15.25 15.14
CA SER A 9 -12.29 14.09 15.71
C SER A 9 -11.34 13.45 14.70
N LEU A 10 -11.82 13.22 13.48
CA LEU A 10 -11.03 12.64 12.40
C LEU A 10 -9.81 13.52 12.05
N LYS A 11 -10.01 14.84 11.97
CA LYS A 11 -8.92 15.80 11.73
C LYS A 11 -7.87 15.78 12.84
N LYS A 12 -8.29 15.65 14.10
CA LYS A 12 -7.35 15.52 15.24
C LYS A 12 -6.55 14.23 15.17
N LYS A 13 -7.19 13.11 14.81
CA LYS A 13 -6.53 11.81 14.65
C LYS A 13 -5.49 11.85 13.53
N LEU A 14 -5.87 12.35 12.35
CA LEU A 14 -4.96 12.54 11.22
C LEU A 14 -3.77 13.45 11.55
N ASN A 15 -4.02 14.56 12.26
CA ASN A 15 -2.94 15.46 12.68
C ASN A 15 -1.97 14.78 13.67
N SER A 16 -2.49 13.94 14.56
CA SER A 16 -1.66 13.18 15.51
C SER A 16 -0.81 12.13 14.79
N GLU A 17 -1.40 11.39 13.84
CA GLU A 17 -0.68 10.40 13.03
C GLU A 17 0.40 11.08 12.17
N LEU A 18 0.06 12.20 11.52
CA LEU A 18 1.03 12.99 10.75
C LEU A 18 2.18 13.51 11.62
N ALA A 19 1.88 14.00 12.83
CA ALA A 19 2.91 14.46 13.75
C ALA A 19 3.86 13.33 14.19
N MET A 20 3.33 12.13 14.41
CA MET A 20 4.14 10.94 14.73
C MET A 20 5.05 10.54 13.57
N VAL A 21 4.52 10.48 12.34
CA VAL A 21 5.30 10.15 11.13
C VAL A 21 6.40 11.19 10.90
N VAL A 22 6.06 12.48 10.97
CA VAL A 22 7.05 13.56 10.82
C VAL A 22 8.13 13.50 11.90
N SER A 23 7.76 13.18 13.15
CA SER A 23 8.73 12.99 14.23
C SER A 23 9.68 11.81 13.96
N SER A 24 9.15 10.68 13.48
CA SER A 24 9.97 9.52 13.10
C SER A 24 10.93 9.86 11.97
N LEU A 25 10.44 10.46 10.90
CA LEU A 25 11.25 10.87 9.75
C LEU A 25 12.34 11.87 10.15
N ARG A 26 12.07 12.78 11.09
CA ARG A 26 13.09 13.70 11.63
C ARG A 26 14.19 12.96 12.39
N LYS A 27 13.85 11.95 13.18
CA LYS A 27 14.82 11.12 13.90
C LYS A 27 15.69 10.32 12.95
N GLU A 28 15.08 9.68 11.94
CA GLU A 28 15.80 8.97 10.88
C GLU A 28 16.73 9.91 10.10
N ASN A 29 16.25 11.09 9.69
CA ASN A 29 17.10 12.08 9.03
C ASN A 29 18.30 12.50 9.91
N ALA A 30 18.08 12.68 11.22
CA ALA A 30 19.15 13.04 12.15
C ALA A 30 20.17 11.90 12.34
N TYR A 31 19.72 10.64 12.28
CA TYR A 31 20.59 9.48 12.28
C TYR A 31 21.40 9.40 10.98
N LEU A 32 20.74 9.48 9.82
CA LEU A 32 21.39 9.44 8.51
C LEU A 32 22.43 10.57 8.34
N LYS A 33 22.13 11.78 8.80
CA LYS A 33 23.09 12.90 8.79
C LYS A 33 24.33 12.60 9.64
N ARG A 34 24.17 11.98 10.81
CA ARG A 34 25.29 11.57 11.66
C ARG A 34 26.13 10.49 10.98
N THR A 35 25.50 9.46 10.43
CA THR A 35 26.20 8.39 9.71
C THR A 35 26.95 8.93 8.49
N LEU A 36 26.35 9.85 7.74
CA LEU A 36 26.99 10.46 6.58
C LEU A 36 28.20 11.32 6.99
N ALA A 37 28.12 12.05 8.12
CA ALA A 37 29.25 12.79 8.65
C ALA A 37 30.39 11.85 9.08
N GLU A 38 30.08 10.73 9.72
CA GLU A 38 31.06 9.72 10.11
C GLU A 38 31.74 9.08 8.88
N LEU A 39 30.96 8.67 7.87
CA LEU A 39 31.51 8.13 6.63
C LEU A 39 32.41 9.13 5.91
N THR A 40 32.01 10.40 5.89
CA THR A 40 32.83 11.49 5.31
C THR A 40 34.14 11.65 6.08
N HIS A 41 34.10 11.56 7.41
CA HIS A 41 35.30 11.60 8.25
C HIS A 41 36.23 10.42 7.95
N GLN A 42 35.69 9.19 7.90
CA GLN A 42 36.45 7.99 7.58
C GLN A 42 37.07 8.05 6.19
N GLN A 43 36.33 8.52 5.19
CA GLN A 43 36.84 8.73 3.84
C GLN A 43 38.02 9.71 3.83
N SER A 44 37.94 10.80 4.61
CA SER A 44 39.05 11.75 4.75
C SER A 44 40.30 11.10 5.36
N GLN A 45 40.13 10.28 6.40
CA GLN A 45 41.25 9.57 7.03
C GLN A 45 41.89 8.56 6.07
N HIS A 46 41.06 7.81 5.33
CA HIS A 46 41.55 6.88 4.32
C HIS A 46 42.33 7.61 3.22
N ASN A 47 41.81 8.73 2.71
CA ASN A 47 42.50 9.53 1.70
C ASN A 47 43.87 10.03 2.22
N LYS A 48 43.96 10.50 3.46
CA LYS A 48 45.25 10.88 4.08
C LYS A 48 46.23 9.71 4.16
N LEU A 49 45.74 8.50 4.45
CA LEU A 49 46.58 7.30 4.49
C LEU A 49 47.10 6.94 3.08
N VAL A 50 46.23 7.03 2.07
CA VAL A 50 46.60 6.81 0.67
C VAL A 50 47.66 7.82 0.22
N GLU A 51 47.51 9.10 0.54
CA GLU A 51 48.51 10.14 0.23
C GLU A 51 49.88 9.83 0.86
N ARG A 52 49.89 9.38 2.13
CA ARG A 52 51.12 8.96 2.81
C ARG A 52 51.75 7.74 2.14
N PHE A 53 50.93 6.77 1.75
CA PHE A 53 51.41 5.57 1.06
C PHE A 53 52.03 5.91 -0.30
N LEU A 54 51.36 6.75 -1.10
CA LEU A 54 51.89 7.24 -2.37
C LEU A 54 53.21 8.00 -2.19
N SER A 55 53.32 8.81 -1.13
CA SER A 55 54.57 9.53 -0.81
C SER A 55 55.72 8.58 -0.46
N LEU A 56 55.44 7.54 0.33
CA LEU A 56 56.43 6.51 0.68
C LEU A 56 56.87 5.71 -0.55
N GLU A 57 55.93 5.37 -1.43
CA GLU A 57 56.22 4.66 -2.68
C GLU A 57 57.07 5.49 -3.64
N ALA A 58 56.80 6.80 -3.73
CA ALA A 58 57.63 7.73 -4.49
C ALA A 58 59.07 7.78 -3.97
N ILE A 59 59.26 7.84 -2.64
CA ILE A 59 60.60 7.82 -2.03
C ILE A 59 61.30 6.49 -2.31
N ARG A 60 60.58 5.36 -2.20
CA ARG A 60 61.14 4.02 -2.50
C ARG A 60 61.64 3.92 -3.93
N LEU A 61 60.88 4.44 -4.89
CA LEU A 61 61.26 4.49 -6.30
C LEU A 61 62.48 5.37 -6.54
N GLU A 62 62.55 6.57 -5.93
CA GLU A 62 63.72 7.44 -6.07
C GLU A 62 64.98 6.79 -5.46
N CYS A 63 64.88 6.18 -4.28
CA CYS A 63 65.99 5.42 -3.66
C CYS A 63 66.48 4.29 -4.56
N THR A 64 65.57 3.55 -5.19
CA THR A 64 65.91 2.45 -6.12
C THR A 64 66.61 2.98 -7.37
N ARG A 65 66.16 4.13 -7.88
CA ARG A 65 66.78 4.82 -9.02
C ARG A 65 68.18 5.32 -8.70
N GLU A 66 68.36 5.96 -7.55
CA GLU A 66 69.67 6.40 -7.07
C GLU A 66 70.65 5.23 -6.93
N PHE A 67 70.21 4.11 -6.34
CA PHE A 67 71.05 2.92 -6.17
C PHE A 67 71.51 2.35 -7.53
N ARG A 68 70.61 2.30 -8.53
CA ARG A 68 70.95 1.86 -9.88
C ARG A 68 71.99 2.77 -10.53
N THR A 69 71.84 4.10 -10.41
CA THR A 69 72.81 5.05 -10.99
C THR A 69 74.17 5.07 -10.28
N LYS A 70 74.23 4.74 -8.99
CA LYS A 70 75.49 4.63 -8.23
C LYS A 70 76.25 3.36 -8.63
N HIS A 71 75.55 2.23 -8.84
CA HIS A 71 76.16 0.96 -9.24
C HIS A 71 76.67 0.96 -10.70
N GLU A 72 76.02 1.71 -11.58
CA GLU A 72 76.42 1.89 -12.99
C GLU A 72 77.68 2.76 -13.14
N LYS A 73 77.93 3.67 -12.19
CA LYS A 73 79.16 4.49 -12.12
C LYS A 73 80.36 3.76 -11.52
N THR A 74 80.14 2.67 -10.77
CA THR A 74 81.21 1.86 -10.16
C THR A 74 81.60 0.62 -10.96
N ALA A 75 80.87 0.29 -12.04
CA ALA A 75 81.10 -0.91 -12.84
C ALA A 75 81.74 -0.60 -14.22
N SER A 76 82.94 0.00 -14.24
CA SER A 76 83.99 -0.06 -15.29
C SER A 76 85.10 0.94 -14.95
N PRO A 77 86.43 0.65 -15.10
CA PRO A 77 87.08 -0.50 -15.74
C PRO A 77 88.06 -1.27 -14.82
N SER A 78 88.03 -2.60 -14.85
CA SER A 78 89.15 -3.45 -14.40
C SER A 78 89.19 -4.76 -15.21
N GLU A 79 89.22 -4.62 -16.53
CA GLU A 79 89.60 -5.69 -17.45
C GLU A 79 90.86 -5.24 -18.20
N GLN A 80 92.01 -5.31 -17.56
CA GLN A 80 93.33 -5.27 -18.19
C GLN A 80 94.38 -5.60 -17.14
N LEU A 81 94.79 -6.87 -17.06
CA LEU A 81 96.11 -7.36 -16.61
C LEU A 81 96.07 -8.88 -16.44
N CYS A 82 95.98 -9.61 -17.54
CA CYS A 82 96.38 -11.01 -17.57
C CYS A 82 96.80 -11.37 -19.00
N GLU A 83 98.04 -11.03 -19.37
CA GLU A 83 98.77 -11.68 -20.48
C GLU A 83 100.23 -11.20 -20.51
N LYS A 84 101.13 -12.02 -19.95
CA LYS A 84 102.55 -12.09 -20.34
C LYS A 84 103.05 -13.50 -19.98
N GLU A 85 102.82 -14.44 -20.89
CA GLU A 85 103.78 -14.89 -21.90
C GLU A 85 104.95 -15.66 -21.29
N LYS A 86 104.82 -17.00 -21.30
CA LYS A 86 105.89 -17.96 -21.05
C LYS A 86 106.55 -18.32 -22.39
N ARG A 87 107.87 -18.25 -22.47
CA ARG A 87 108.71 -19.26 -23.15
C ARG A 87 110.17 -19.26 -22.66
N PRO A 88 110.89 -20.38 -22.86
CA PRO A 88 111.90 -20.89 -21.93
C PRO A 88 113.33 -20.68 -22.42
N VAL A 89 114.27 -20.50 -21.49
CA VAL A 89 115.70 -20.74 -21.72
C VAL A 89 116.31 -21.29 -20.42
N ASP A 90 117.14 -22.31 -20.62
CA ASP A 90 117.74 -23.23 -19.67
C ASP A 90 118.74 -22.63 -18.65
N ALA A 91 119.12 -23.52 -17.71
CA ALA A 91 120.29 -23.50 -16.84
C ALA A 91 120.07 -23.02 -15.39
N ASP A 92 119.80 -24.03 -14.55
CA ASP A 92 120.53 -24.36 -13.33
C ASP A 92 120.69 -23.30 -12.23
N SER A 93 120.33 -23.68 -10.99
CA SER A 93 120.49 -22.97 -9.71
C SER A 93 119.41 -21.95 -9.29
N THR A 94 118.27 -22.40 -8.75
CA THR A 94 117.51 -21.66 -7.71
C THR A 94 116.56 -22.58 -6.93
N ALA A 95 117.04 -23.20 -5.84
CA ALA A 95 116.17 -23.86 -4.86
C ALA A 95 115.71 -22.90 -3.74
N ASP A 96 116.43 -21.80 -3.49
CA ASP A 96 116.14 -20.87 -2.38
C ASP A 96 115.09 -19.79 -2.69
N GLU A 97 114.85 -19.47 -3.97
CA GLU A 97 113.90 -18.41 -4.36
C GLU A 97 112.44 -18.92 -4.44
N GLN A 98 112.24 -20.20 -4.77
CA GLN A 98 110.92 -20.85 -4.80
C GLN A 98 110.35 -21.16 -3.40
N VAL A 99 111.24 -21.40 -2.41
CA VAL A 99 110.83 -21.63 -1.01
C VAL A 99 110.34 -20.33 -0.38
N SER A 100 110.94 -19.18 -0.73
CA SER A 100 110.52 -17.87 -0.22
C SER A 100 109.16 -17.44 -0.76
N THR A 101 108.88 -17.66 -2.05
CA THR A 101 107.56 -17.37 -2.65
C THR A 101 106.45 -18.30 -2.13
N SER A 102 106.78 -19.57 -1.85
CA SER A 102 105.84 -20.52 -1.24
C SER A 102 105.45 -20.10 0.19
N ASN A 103 106.40 -19.61 0.98
CA ASN A 103 106.13 -19.17 2.35
C ASN A 103 105.26 -17.90 2.43
N GLU A 104 105.42 -16.97 1.49
CA GLU A 104 104.56 -15.77 1.37
C GLU A 104 103.12 -16.15 0.99
N ALA A 105 102.94 -17.04 0.01
CA ALA A 105 101.61 -17.54 -0.35
C ALA A 105 100.91 -18.26 0.82
N VAL A 106 101.66 -19.02 1.62
CA VAL A 106 101.11 -19.67 2.83
C VAL A 106 100.68 -18.63 3.89
N ALA A 107 101.44 -17.55 4.07
CA ALA A 107 101.09 -16.48 4.99
C ALA A 107 99.81 -15.73 4.55
N GLU A 108 99.67 -15.44 3.24
CA GLU A 108 98.46 -14.82 2.68
C GLU A 108 97.22 -15.71 2.89
N VAL A 109 97.34 -17.02 2.63
CA VAL A 109 96.26 -17.98 2.88
C VAL A 109 95.90 -18.02 4.37
N GLN A 110 96.88 -17.92 5.28
CA GLN A 110 96.62 -17.89 6.71
C GLN A 110 95.88 -16.61 7.14
N ILE A 111 96.18 -15.46 6.52
CA ILE A 111 95.46 -14.20 6.74
C ILE A 111 94.02 -14.31 6.23
N HIS A 112 93.82 -14.82 5.01
CA HIS A 112 92.50 -15.03 4.45
C HIS A 112 91.65 -16.00 5.27
N LEU A 113 92.25 -17.07 5.80
CA LEU A 113 91.55 -18.00 6.68
C LEU A 113 91.09 -17.32 7.98
N ARG A 114 91.94 -16.49 8.59
CA ARG A 114 91.60 -15.75 9.80
C ARG A 114 90.44 -14.76 9.55
N ASP A 115 90.50 -14.02 8.44
CA ASP A 115 89.44 -13.09 8.05
C ASP A 115 88.12 -13.84 7.75
N ALA A 116 88.19 -14.99 7.06
CA ALA A 116 87.03 -15.82 6.78
C ALA A 116 86.39 -16.36 8.08
N LEU A 117 87.19 -16.78 9.06
CA LEU A 117 86.71 -17.24 10.36
C LEU A 117 86.07 -16.11 11.18
N GLU A 118 86.67 -14.92 11.18
CA GLU A 118 86.10 -13.76 11.86
C GLU A 118 84.77 -13.32 11.23
N LYS A 119 84.70 -13.28 9.89
CA LYS A 119 83.45 -13.03 9.18
C LYS A 119 82.39 -14.09 9.46
N ASN A 120 82.77 -15.36 9.53
CA ASN A 120 81.84 -16.44 9.87
C ASN A 120 81.22 -16.24 11.26
N LYS A 121 82.04 -15.83 12.24
CA LYS A 121 81.56 -15.46 13.58
C LYS A 121 80.58 -14.28 13.54
N GLN A 122 80.92 -13.21 12.81
CA GLN A 122 80.02 -12.06 12.65
C GLN A 122 78.70 -12.43 11.97
N TRP A 123 78.72 -13.30 10.96
CA TRP A 123 77.51 -13.81 10.31
C TRP A 123 76.63 -14.62 11.27
N LEU A 124 77.24 -15.42 12.15
CA LEU A 124 76.50 -16.17 13.16
C LEU A 124 75.79 -15.23 14.15
N GLU A 125 76.48 -14.20 14.63
CA GLU A 125 75.89 -13.19 15.52
C GLU A 125 74.76 -12.41 14.83
N TYR A 126 74.97 -12.03 13.56
CA TYR A 126 73.94 -11.39 12.74
C TYR A 126 72.71 -12.28 12.54
N ASP A 127 72.92 -13.57 12.26
CA ASP A 127 71.83 -14.53 12.08
C ASP A 127 70.99 -14.68 13.35
N GLN A 128 71.64 -14.81 14.51
CA GLN A 128 70.95 -14.85 15.81
C GLN A 128 70.13 -13.59 16.09
N GLN A 129 70.67 -12.40 15.80
CA GLN A 129 69.94 -11.14 15.96
C GLN A 129 68.74 -11.07 15.00
N ARG A 130 68.93 -11.48 13.74
CA ARG A 130 67.84 -11.52 12.75
C ARG A 130 66.74 -12.49 13.19
N GLU A 131 67.11 -13.67 13.68
CA GLU A 131 66.13 -14.63 14.22
C GLU A 131 65.35 -14.06 15.41
N ALA A 132 66.03 -13.41 16.36
CA ALA A 132 65.39 -12.78 17.51
C ALA A 132 64.41 -11.68 17.07
N TYR A 133 64.81 -10.85 16.11
CA TYR A 133 63.96 -9.81 15.53
C TYR A 133 62.71 -10.38 14.86
N VAL A 134 62.86 -11.41 14.02
CA VAL A 134 61.72 -12.09 13.37
C VAL A 134 60.79 -12.73 14.40
N ARG A 135 61.34 -13.39 15.43
CA ARG A 135 60.52 -13.95 16.53
C ARG A 135 59.72 -12.87 17.25
N ALA A 136 60.30 -11.69 17.50
CA ALA A 136 59.60 -10.57 18.12
C ALA A 136 58.46 -10.03 17.25
N ILE A 137 58.67 -9.92 15.93
CA ILE A 137 57.61 -9.53 14.97
C ILE A 137 56.47 -10.54 14.99
N LEU A 138 56.78 -11.84 14.90
CA LEU A 138 55.76 -12.90 14.92
C LEU A 138 54.95 -12.87 16.22
N ALA A 139 55.60 -12.71 17.36
CA ALA A 139 54.93 -12.58 18.65
C ALA A 139 53.98 -11.37 18.68
N ARG A 140 54.39 -10.23 18.12
CA ARG A 140 53.55 -9.04 18.02
C ARG A 140 52.36 -9.24 17.08
N MET A 141 52.58 -9.91 15.95
CA MET A 141 51.54 -10.23 14.97
C MET A 141 50.46 -11.13 15.61
N LEU A 142 50.86 -12.21 16.25
CA LEU A 142 49.94 -13.13 16.95
C LEU A 142 49.17 -12.42 18.08
N TRP A 143 49.82 -11.53 18.81
CA TRP A 143 49.16 -10.73 19.84
C TRP A 143 48.08 -9.80 19.24
N LEU A 144 48.40 -9.12 18.14
CA LEU A 144 47.43 -8.25 17.44
C LEU A 144 46.27 -9.05 16.84
N GLU A 145 46.54 -10.22 16.26
CA GLU A 145 45.49 -11.13 15.76
C GLU A 145 44.54 -11.55 16.87
N LYS A 146 45.07 -11.91 18.04
CA LYS A 146 44.25 -12.25 19.21
C LYS A 146 43.36 -11.08 19.64
N GLN A 147 43.93 -9.87 19.75
CA GLN A 147 43.16 -8.67 20.12
C GLN A 147 42.08 -8.34 19.08
N LEU A 148 42.38 -8.48 17.79
CA LEU A 148 41.41 -8.27 16.71
C LEU A 148 40.25 -9.28 16.80
N ASN A 149 40.55 -10.55 17.06
CA ASN A 149 39.54 -11.59 17.21
C ASN A 149 38.65 -11.35 18.42
N GLU A 150 39.22 -10.96 19.57
CA GLU A 150 38.47 -10.61 20.77
C GLU A 150 37.55 -9.40 20.53
N ALA A 151 38.06 -8.35 19.88
CA ALA A 151 37.27 -7.17 19.52
C ALA A 151 36.13 -7.51 18.54
N ASN A 152 36.38 -8.38 17.56
CA ASN A 152 35.37 -8.83 16.62
C ASN A 152 34.27 -9.66 17.31
N GLN A 153 34.64 -10.54 18.24
CA GLN A 153 33.68 -11.32 19.02
C GLN A 153 32.81 -10.42 19.91
N ALA A 154 33.42 -9.48 20.62
CA ALA A 154 32.69 -8.51 21.44
C ALA A 154 31.69 -7.69 20.61
N ARG A 155 32.12 -7.20 19.44
CA ARG A 155 31.24 -6.47 18.50
C ARG A 155 30.08 -7.35 17.99
N SER A 156 30.34 -8.61 17.68
CA SER A 156 29.29 -9.53 17.23
C SER A 156 28.27 -9.83 18.33
N GLN A 157 28.71 -9.92 19.59
CA GLN A 157 27.81 -10.14 20.72
C GLN A 157 26.92 -8.93 20.96
N GLN A 158 27.46 -7.71 20.91
CA GLN A 158 26.66 -6.47 21.02
C GLN A 158 25.57 -6.37 19.95
N HIS A 159 25.91 -6.68 18.68
CA HIS A 159 24.93 -6.63 17.60
C HIS A 159 23.83 -7.69 17.76
N ASN A 160 24.09 -8.85 18.36
CA ASN A 160 23.03 -9.85 18.57
C ASN A 160 22.03 -9.43 19.67
N GLU A 161 22.50 -8.76 20.73
CA GLU A 161 21.63 -8.28 21.80
C GLU A 161 20.81 -7.05 21.37
N ASP A 162 21.45 -6.05 20.76
CA ASP A 162 20.78 -4.81 20.33
C ASP A 162 19.74 -5.05 19.23
N HIS A 163 19.96 -6.07 18.37
CA HIS A 163 19.00 -6.45 17.34
C HIS A 163 17.93 -7.43 17.81
N SER A 164 18.04 -8.02 19.01
CA SER A 164 17.02 -8.94 19.53
C SER A 164 15.73 -8.17 19.85
N ASP A 165 15.83 -7.11 20.65
CA ASP A 165 14.67 -6.32 21.08
C ASP A 165 14.03 -5.56 19.91
N GLU A 166 14.85 -5.06 18.98
CA GLU A 166 14.35 -4.32 17.82
C GLU A 166 13.67 -5.26 16.82
N LYS A 167 14.20 -6.49 16.65
CA LYS A 167 13.58 -7.54 15.84
C LYS A 167 12.26 -8.00 16.44
N GLU A 168 12.18 -8.14 17.76
CA GLU A 168 10.94 -8.50 18.45
C GLU A 168 9.86 -7.42 18.27
N LYS A 169 10.22 -6.13 18.45
CA LYS A 169 9.29 -5.01 18.18
C LYS A 169 8.81 -4.98 16.73
N ILE A 170 9.69 -5.21 15.77
CA ILE A 170 9.33 -5.29 14.34
C ILE A 170 8.37 -6.45 14.10
N SER A 171 8.60 -7.61 14.70
CA SER A 171 7.72 -8.78 14.60
C SER A 171 6.34 -8.49 15.19
N GLN A 172 6.28 -7.94 16.40
CA GLN A 172 5.01 -7.56 17.05
C GLN A 172 4.23 -6.53 16.23
N MET A 173 4.93 -5.56 15.65
CA MET A 173 4.33 -4.55 14.77
C MET A 173 3.79 -5.17 13.48
N GLN A 174 4.55 -6.08 12.84
CA GLN A 174 4.10 -6.81 11.66
C GLN A 174 2.83 -7.63 11.95
N GLU A 175 2.83 -8.42 13.03
CA GLU A 175 1.66 -9.21 13.43
C GLU A 175 0.44 -8.34 13.70
N HIS A 176 0.63 -7.16 14.29
CA HIS A 176 -0.46 -6.20 14.51
C HIS A 176 -1.08 -5.72 13.18
N TYR A 177 -0.25 -5.32 12.21
CA TYR A 177 -0.74 -4.89 10.90
C TYR A 177 -1.36 -6.03 10.11
N GLU A 178 -0.82 -7.24 10.22
CA GLU A 178 -1.38 -8.43 9.57
C GLU A 178 -2.77 -8.76 10.14
N ARG A 179 -2.94 -8.68 11.46
CA ARG A 179 -4.24 -8.86 12.12
C ARG A 179 -5.27 -7.82 11.68
N LEU A 180 -4.86 -6.57 11.54
CA LEU A 180 -5.71 -5.48 11.02
C LEU A 180 -6.12 -5.74 9.56
N LEU A 181 -5.17 -6.14 8.72
CA LEU A 181 -5.43 -6.47 7.32
C LEU A 181 -6.40 -7.64 7.20
N GLN A 182 -6.20 -8.70 8.01
CA GLN A 182 -7.08 -9.86 8.01
C GLN A 182 -8.50 -9.48 8.43
N LYS A 183 -8.65 -8.69 9.49
CA LYS A 183 -9.96 -8.20 9.93
C LYS A 183 -10.67 -7.40 8.83
N ALA A 184 -9.96 -6.54 8.13
CA ALA A 184 -10.53 -5.77 7.03
C ALA A 184 -10.95 -6.66 5.84
N LYS A 185 -10.19 -7.72 5.55
CA LYS A 185 -10.57 -8.73 4.54
C LYS A 185 -11.84 -9.48 4.95
N ASP A 186 -11.91 -9.94 6.19
CA ASP A 186 -13.07 -10.65 6.72
C ASP A 186 -14.32 -9.75 6.69
N GLU A 187 -14.20 -8.48 7.08
CA GLU A 187 -15.28 -7.50 7.01
C GLU A 187 -15.75 -7.24 5.56
N LEU A 188 -14.82 -7.15 4.61
CA LEU A 188 -15.15 -7.01 3.18
C LEU A 188 -15.90 -8.23 2.64
N GLU A 189 -15.53 -9.43 3.06
CA GLU A 189 -16.19 -10.64 2.62
C GLU A 189 -17.62 -10.74 3.16
N VAL A 190 -17.82 -10.42 4.44
CA VAL A 190 -19.17 -10.34 5.04
C VAL A 190 -20.03 -9.29 4.32
N LEU A 191 -19.47 -8.14 3.96
CA LEU A 191 -20.20 -7.12 3.21
C LEU A 191 -20.55 -7.61 1.79
N ARG A 192 -19.63 -8.32 1.12
CA ARG A 192 -19.86 -8.91 -0.20
C ARG A 192 -21.01 -9.91 -0.15
N GLU A 193 -20.98 -10.85 0.78
CA GLU A 193 -22.06 -11.83 0.98
C GLU A 193 -23.40 -11.14 1.27
N ARG A 194 -23.40 -10.10 2.10
CA ARG A 194 -24.61 -9.33 2.41
C ARG A 194 -25.16 -8.62 1.17
N VAL A 195 -24.31 -8.02 0.35
CA VAL A 195 -24.71 -7.40 -0.91
C VAL A 195 -25.35 -8.43 -1.82
N GLU A 196 -24.72 -9.60 -1.98
CA GLU A 196 -25.23 -10.70 -2.81
C GLU A 196 -26.62 -11.16 -2.34
N VAL A 197 -26.81 -11.40 -1.04
CA VAL A 197 -28.12 -11.79 -0.48
C VAL A 197 -29.16 -10.69 -0.68
N THR A 198 -28.82 -9.42 -0.44
CA THR A 198 -29.75 -8.32 -0.66
C THR A 198 -30.12 -8.16 -2.14
N HIS A 199 -29.18 -8.40 -3.05
CA HIS A 199 -29.41 -8.38 -4.49
C HIS A 199 -30.36 -9.49 -4.91
N GLN A 200 -30.16 -10.72 -4.42
CA GLN A 200 -31.04 -11.85 -4.68
C GLN A 200 -32.47 -11.59 -4.15
N ASN A 201 -32.61 -11.07 -2.93
CA ASN A 201 -33.91 -10.69 -2.37
C ASN A 201 -34.60 -9.59 -3.18
N LEU A 202 -33.83 -8.60 -3.66
CA LEU A 202 -34.35 -7.56 -4.54
C LEU A 202 -34.87 -8.15 -5.86
N MET A 203 -34.12 -9.08 -6.47
CA MET A 203 -34.55 -9.77 -7.69
C MET A 203 -35.85 -10.57 -7.48
N ILE A 204 -35.96 -11.30 -6.36
CA ILE A 204 -37.17 -12.06 -6.01
C ILE A 204 -38.37 -11.13 -5.84
N THR A 205 -38.22 -10.07 -5.05
CA THR A 205 -39.31 -9.10 -4.81
C THR A 205 -39.69 -8.36 -6.08
N GLN A 206 -38.74 -7.98 -6.93
CA GLN A 206 -39.02 -7.37 -8.23
C GLN A 206 -39.83 -8.32 -9.13
N ASN A 207 -39.46 -9.60 -9.20
CA ASN A 207 -40.20 -10.58 -9.99
C ASN A 207 -41.61 -10.80 -9.45
N TRP A 208 -41.77 -10.83 -8.12
CA TRP A 208 -43.08 -10.89 -7.46
C TRP A 208 -43.96 -9.68 -7.79
N CYS A 209 -43.41 -8.47 -7.75
CA CYS A 209 -44.12 -7.25 -8.15
C CYS A 209 -44.58 -7.32 -9.61
N LYS A 210 -43.71 -7.77 -10.53
CA LYS A 210 -44.06 -7.94 -11.95
C LYS A 210 -45.19 -8.96 -12.16
N GLU A 211 -45.24 -10.04 -11.36
CA GLU A 211 -46.34 -11.00 -11.42
C GLU A 211 -47.65 -10.39 -10.93
N ARG A 212 -47.63 -9.69 -9.79
CA ARG A 212 -48.81 -8.99 -9.27
C ARG A 212 -49.33 -7.93 -10.23
N GLU A 213 -48.44 -7.21 -10.91
CA GLU A 213 -48.82 -6.26 -11.96
C GLU A 213 -49.54 -6.95 -13.13
N ARG A 214 -49.06 -8.13 -13.57
CA ARG A 214 -49.74 -8.93 -14.60
C ARG A 214 -51.12 -9.39 -14.14
N GLU A 215 -51.24 -9.93 -12.94
CA GLU A 215 -52.52 -10.39 -12.38
C GLU A 215 -53.53 -9.23 -12.28
N VAL A 216 -53.09 -8.04 -11.86
CA VAL A 216 -53.95 -6.86 -11.80
C VAL A 216 -54.43 -6.44 -13.19
N GLU A 217 -53.56 -6.46 -14.20
CA GLU A 217 -53.96 -6.12 -15.56
C GLU A 217 -54.91 -7.18 -16.15
N GLU A 218 -54.71 -8.46 -15.85
CA GLU A 218 -55.63 -9.53 -16.25
C GLU A 218 -57.02 -9.37 -15.60
N LEU A 219 -57.08 -9.15 -14.28
CA LEU A 219 -58.34 -8.91 -13.58
C LEU A 219 -59.06 -7.65 -14.09
N LYS A 220 -58.30 -6.61 -14.43
CA LYS A 220 -58.85 -5.39 -15.04
C LYS A 220 -59.45 -5.66 -16.42
N GLN A 221 -58.81 -6.49 -17.24
CA GLN A 221 -59.36 -6.95 -18.52
C GLN A 221 -60.62 -7.80 -18.33
N GLN A 222 -60.61 -8.73 -17.36
CA GLN A 222 -61.78 -9.55 -17.01
C GLN A 222 -62.96 -8.68 -16.57
N LEU A 223 -62.74 -7.70 -15.68
CA LEU A 223 -63.77 -6.77 -15.22
C LEU A 223 -64.32 -5.91 -16.37
N GLN A 224 -63.48 -5.46 -17.30
CA GLN A 224 -63.92 -4.74 -18.50
C GLN A 224 -64.77 -5.64 -19.41
N ALA A 225 -64.36 -6.89 -19.62
CA ALA A 225 -65.10 -7.86 -20.42
C ALA A 225 -66.46 -8.19 -19.78
N GLU A 226 -66.52 -8.40 -18.46
CA GLU A 226 -67.76 -8.63 -17.72
C GLU A 226 -68.68 -7.41 -17.78
N ARG A 227 -68.14 -6.20 -17.63
CA ARG A 227 -68.92 -4.96 -17.78
C ARG A 227 -69.50 -4.83 -19.20
N LEU A 228 -68.72 -5.13 -20.24
CA LEU A 228 -69.21 -5.13 -21.62
C LEU A 228 -70.28 -6.20 -21.82
N SER A 229 -70.04 -7.44 -21.34
CA SER A 229 -71.01 -8.54 -21.39
C SER A 229 -72.32 -8.19 -20.71
N ARG A 230 -72.27 -7.58 -19.51
CA ARG A 230 -73.45 -7.15 -18.74
C ARG A 230 -74.19 -6.02 -19.44
N SER A 231 -73.48 -5.06 -20.02
CA SER A 231 -74.08 -4.00 -20.83
C SER A 231 -74.76 -4.55 -22.08
N THR A 232 -74.21 -5.58 -22.74
CA THR A 232 -74.92 -6.27 -23.84
C THR A 232 -76.12 -7.06 -23.34
N GLN A 233 -76.04 -7.71 -22.18
CA GLN A 233 -77.17 -8.48 -21.62
C GLN A 233 -78.33 -7.58 -21.15
N GLU A 234 -78.03 -6.40 -20.59
CA GLU A 234 -79.03 -5.37 -20.28
C GLU A 234 -79.69 -4.80 -21.54
N VAL A 235 -79.01 -4.82 -22.70
CA VAL A 235 -79.57 -4.42 -24.01
C VAL A 235 -80.30 -5.57 -24.71
N GLN A 236 -79.94 -6.83 -24.41
CA GLN A 236 -80.56 -8.04 -24.99
C GLN A 236 -81.75 -8.57 -24.21
N ASN A 237 -81.94 -8.17 -22.94
CA ASN A 237 -83.24 -8.19 -22.31
C ASN A 237 -84.11 -7.16 -23.05
N CYS A 238 -84.85 -7.61 -24.07
CA CYS A 238 -85.72 -6.73 -24.84
C CYS A 238 -86.67 -6.00 -23.88
N PRO A 239 -86.73 -4.66 -23.90
CA PRO A 239 -87.72 -3.91 -23.11
C PRO A 239 -89.15 -4.32 -23.48
N GLU A 240 -89.35 -4.90 -24.67
CA GLU A 240 -90.61 -5.47 -25.12
C GLU A 240 -91.07 -6.67 -24.28
N ASP A 241 -90.14 -7.53 -23.81
CA ASP A 241 -90.48 -8.74 -23.06
C ASP A 241 -90.77 -8.42 -21.58
N GLU A 242 -90.05 -7.45 -21.00
CA GLU A 242 -90.39 -6.90 -19.69
C GLU A 242 -91.66 -6.03 -19.72
N GLU A 243 -91.88 -5.22 -20.76
CA GLU A 243 -93.12 -4.47 -20.94
C GLU A 243 -94.32 -5.41 -21.15
N GLN A 244 -94.15 -6.51 -21.90
CA GLN A 244 -95.22 -7.49 -22.09
C GLN A 244 -95.55 -8.21 -20.80
N GLN A 245 -94.55 -8.67 -20.03
CA GLN A 245 -94.79 -9.26 -18.70
C GLN A 245 -95.46 -8.26 -17.74
N GLN A 246 -95.07 -6.98 -17.76
CA GLN A 246 -95.74 -5.97 -16.95
C GLN A 246 -97.16 -5.64 -17.44
N ARG A 247 -97.43 -5.72 -18.75
CA ARG A 247 -98.79 -5.57 -19.32
C ARG A 247 -99.67 -6.74 -18.89
N ASP A 248 -99.20 -7.97 -19.03
CA ASP A 248 -99.92 -9.18 -18.66
C ASP A 248 -100.23 -9.19 -17.15
N VAL A 249 -99.26 -8.82 -16.31
CA VAL A 249 -99.46 -8.70 -14.85
C VAL A 249 -100.47 -7.60 -14.50
N ARG A 250 -100.43 -6.46 -15.20
CA ARG A 250 -101.43 -5.38 -15.03
C ARG A 250 -102.83 -5.84 -15.43
N GLU A 251 -102.96 -6.58 -16.52
CA GLU A 251 -104.25 -7.11 -17.00
C GLU A 251 -104.83 -8.11 -15.99
N VAL A 252 -104.01 -9.01 -15.44
CA VAL A 252 -104.43 -9.93 -14.38
C VAL A 252 -104.87 -9.17 -13.12
N LEU A 253 -104.09 -8.19 -12.67
CA LEU A 253 -104.44 -7.34 -11.52
C LEU A 253 -105.73 -6.55 -11.77
N GLN A 254 -105.94 -6.02 -12.97
CA GLN A 254 -107.17 -5.33 -13.35
C GLN A 254 -108.37 -6.27 -13.30
N GLY A 255 -108.21 -7.50 -13.80
CA GLY A 255 -109.25 -8.54 -13.69
C GLY A 255 -109.59 -8.90 -12.25
N VAL A 256 -108.59 -9.04 -11.38
CA VAL A 256 -108.79 -9.27 -9.94
C VAL A 256 -109.52 -8.10 -9.29
N LEU A 257 -109.15 -6.85 -9.61
CA LEU A 257 -109.82 -5.66 -9.09
C LEU A 257 -111.26 -5.52 -9.60
N ASP A 258 -111.54 -5.91 -10.84
CA ASP A 258 -112.89 -5.89 -11.40
C ASP A 258 -113.76 -7.01 -10.81
N ASP A 259 -113.17 -8.17 -10.53
CA ASP A 259 -113.83 -9.24 -9.76
C ASP A 259 -114.09 -8.82 -8.30
N GLU A 260 -113.14 -8.13 -7.66
CA GLU A 260 -113.29 -7.56 -6.32
C GLU A 260 -114.32 -6.42 -6.30
N ARG A 261 -114.41 -5.61 -7.36
CA ARG A 261 -115.43 -4.56 -7.55
C ARG A 261 -116.82 -5.14 -7.79
N ARG A 262 -116.94 -6.23 -8.55
CA ARG A 262 -118.20 -6.99 -8.69
C ARG A 262 -118.60 -7.67 -7.38
N ARG A 263 -117.62 -8.10 -6.59
CA ARG A 263 -117.83 -8.64 -5.23
C ARG A 263 -118.20 -7.53 -4.22
N SER A 264 -117.70 -6.31 -4.42
CA SER A 264 -117.95 -5.13 -3.58
C SER A 264 -119.23 -4.37 -3.95
N GLY A 265 -119.74 -4.49 -5.18
CA GLY A 265 -121.00 -3.89 -5.63
C GLY A 265 -122.27 -4.41 -4.94
N ASN A 266 -122.15 -5.46 -4.11
CA ASN A 266 -123.25 -5.97 -3.27
C ASN A 266 -123.26 -5.42 -1.84
N SER A 267 -122.36 -4.50 -1.49
CA SER A 267 -122.29 -3.89 -0.15
C SER A 267 -121.92 -2.42 -0.24
N GLU A 268 -122.82 -1.58 -0.77
CA GLU A 268 -122.69 -0.14 -0.70
C GLU A 268 -123.79 0.41 0.22
N LEU A 269 -123.43 0.77 1.46
CA LEU A 269 -124.18 1.71 2.31
C LEU A 269 -123.43 1.97 3.63
N GLN A 270 -122.51 2.95 3.64
CA GLN A 270 -122.67 4.17 4.45
C GLN A 270 -121.39 5.02 4.51
N ARG A 271 -121.60 6.28 4.10
CA ARG A 271 -121.04 7.54 4.60
C ARG A 271 -119.64 8.01 4.14
N GLU A 272 -119.73 9.00 3.23
CA GLU A 272 -119.31 10.41 3.38
C GLU A 272 -117.84 10.77 3.68
N LYS A 273 -117.29 11.57 2.74
CA LYS A 273 -116.02 12.35 2.71
C LYS A 273 -116.08 13.59 3.64
N PRO A 274 -115.12 14.56 3.61
CA PRO A 274 -113.69 14.65 3.20
C PRO A 274 -112.82 15.19 4.38
N ASP A 275 -111.50 15.43 4.38
CA ASP A 275 -110.75 16.34 3.51
C ASP A 275 -109.23 16.35 3.85
N GLN A 276 -108.44 16.62 2.81
CA GLN A 276 -107.15 17.36 2.73
C GLN A 276 -105.90 17.10 3.62
N SER A 277 -104.77 17.15 2.90
CA SER A 277 -103.48 17.79 3.24
C SER A 277 -102.28 16.88 3.53
N SER A 278 -101.45 16.71 2.49
CA SER A 278 -100.00 16.99 2.44
C SER A 278 -99.09 16.53 3.58
N GLY A 279 -98.02 15.80 3.22
CA GLY A 279 -96.74 15.86 3.93
C GLY A 279 -96.10 14.52 4.25
N GLU A 280 -95.23 14.08 3.34
CA GLU A 280 -93.87 13.57 3.58
C GLU A 280 -93.51 12.69 4.81
N THR A 281 -93.06 11.48 4.46
CA THR A 281 -91.76 10.85 4.81
C THR A 281 -91.54 10.23 6.21
N ASN A 282 -91.11 8.97 6.21
CA ASN A 282 -90.31 8.27 7.23
C ASN A 282 -89.71 6.99 6.59
N PRO A 283 -88.68 6.31 7.14
CA PRO A 283 -87.41 6.70 7.79
C PRO A 283 -86.26 5.90 7.08
N PRO A 284 -85.20 5.34 7.73
CA PRO A 284 -84.13 5.89 8.58
C PRO A 284 -82.72 5.81 7.92
N LEU A 285 -81.76 6.48 8.57
CA LEU A 285 -80.33 6.14 8.75
C LEU A 285 -79.60 5.27 7.69
N SER A 286 -78.49 5.79 7.15
CA SER A 286 -77.12 5.31 7.46
C SER A 286 -76.11 5.64 6.33
N GLN A 287 -75.03 6.32 6.73
CA GLN A 287 -73.67 6.26 6.18
C GLN A 287 -73.43 6.65 4.71
N PHE A 288 -73.15 7.94 4.52
CA PHE A 288 -72.23 8.41 3.47
C PHE A 288 -70.86 8.70 4.09
N SER A 289 -69.82 8.07 3.56
CA SER A 289 -68.44 8.52 3.73
C SER A 289 -67.62 8.13 2.51
N ARG A 290 -67.47 9.09 1.60
CA ARG A 290 -66.31 9.36 0.71
C ARG A 290 -66.76 10.37 -0.37
N PRO A 291 -65.86 10.97 -1.16
CA PRO A 291 -64.41 11.20 -0.98
C PRO A 291 -64.05 12.69 -1.21
N SER A 292 -62.86 13.15 -0.84
CA SER A 292 -62.09 14.15 -1.63
C SER A 292 -60.74 14.43 -0.96
N LEU A 293 -59.75 13.62 -1.36
CA LEU A 293 -58.36 14.06 -1.35
C LEU A 293 -58.21 14.97 -2.56
N THR A 294 -58.02 16.27 -2.31
CA THR A 294 -57.52 17.19 -3.31
C THR A 294 -56.10 16.77 -3.67
N SER A 295 -55.87 16.54 -4.96
CA SER A 295 -54.56 16.34 -5.53
C SER A 295 -53.73 17.61 -5.36
N SER A 296 -52.69 17.54 -4.53
CA SER A 296 -51.60 18.49 -4.57
C SER A 296 -50.71 18.14 -5.77
N PRO A 297 -50.50 19.05 -6.74
CA PRO A 297 -49.47 18.84 -7.73
C PRO A 297 -48.12 19.06 -7.05
N HIS A 298 -47.31 18.01 -7.05
CA HIS A 298 -45.90 18.04 -6.69
C HIS A 298 -45.21 19.26 -7.33
N SER A 299 -44.98 20.29 -6.52
CA SER A 299 -43.97 21.30 -6.81
C SER A 299 -42.62 20.60 -6.81
N ASN A 300 -41.97 20.58 -7.98
CA ASN A 300 -40.55 20.27 -8.13
C ASN A 300 -39.73 21.25 -7.28
N LEU A 301 -39.58 20.96 -5.99
CA LEU A 301 -38.55 21.54 -5.15
C LEU A 301 -37.32 20.65 -5.28
N MET A 302 -36.63 20.75 -6.43
CA MET A 302 -35.22 20.40 -6.45
C MET A 302 -34.57 21.39 -5.48
N ASN A 303 -34.15 20.88 -4.33
CA ASN A 303 -33.35 21.60 -3.36
C ASN A 303 -32.04 22.00 -4.06
N GLU A 304 -32.03 23.17 -4.73
CA GLU A 304 -30.86 23.73 -5.37
C GLU A 304 -29.84 24.06 -4.28
N SER A 305 -29.02 23.06 -4.00
CA SER A 305 -27.89 23.22 -3.12
C SER A 305 -26.82 23.92 -3.97
N PHE A 306 -26.24 24.98 -3.45
CA PHE A 306 -25.14 25.69 -4.10
C PHE A 306 -23.82 25.18 -3.52
N LEU A 307 -22.81 25.03 -4.38
CA LEU A 307 -21.45 24.70 -4.03
C LEU A 307 -20.60 25.96 -4.17
N GLU A 308 -19.80 26.25 -3.17
CA GLU A 308 -18.92 27.43 -3.15
C GLU A 308 -17.48 27.05 -3.48
N CYS A 309 -16.81 27.91 -4.24
CA CYS A 309 -15.36 27.84 -4.39
C CYS A 309 -14.68 28.24 -3.07
N PRO A 310 -13.77 27.42 -2.49
CA PRO A 310 -13.14 27.71 -1.21
C PRO A 310 -12.12 28.87 -1.27
N VAL A 311 -11.73 29.30 -2.48
CA VAL A 311 -10.73 30.36 -2.68
C VAL A 311 -11.41 31.73 -2.83
N CYS A 312 -12.41 31.85 -3.69
CA CYS A 312 -13.07 33.12 -3.99
C CYS A 312 -14.55 33.19 -3.58
N GLN A 313 -15.11 32.13 -3.01
CA GLN A 313 -16.51 32.02 -2.56
C GLN A 313 -17.57 32.19 -3.65
N ALA A 314 -17.20 32.03 -4.93
CA ALA A 314 -18.17 31.99 -6.01
C ALA A 314 -19.13 30.80 -5.86
N GLU A 315 -20.44 31.07 -5.91
CA GLU A 315 -21.52 30.09 -5.75
C GLU A 315 -21.91 29.48 -7.09
N TYR A 316 -22.06 28.15 -7.11
CA TYR A 316 -22.47 27.38 -8.29
C TYR A 316 -23.61 26.43 -7.95
N PRO A 317 -24.70 26.37 -8.73
CA PRO A 317 -25.73 25.35 -8.54
C PRO A 317 -25.12 23.94 -8.67
N VAL A 318 -25.57 22.97 -7.86
CA VAL A 318 -25.10 21.57 -7.93
C VAL A 318 -25.27 20.96 -9.33
N SER A 319 -26.26 21.40 -10.10
CA SER A 319 -26.46 20.99 -11.51
C SER A 319 -25.30 21.41 -12.43
N HIS A 320 -24.55 22.46 -12.09
CA HIS A 320 -23.42 23.01 -12.86
C HIS A 320 -22.04 22.64 -12.27
N HIS A 321 -21.89 21.43 -11.74
CA HIS A 321 -20.63 20.95 -11.15
C HIS A 321 -19.40 21.06 -12.09
N ARG A 322 -19.60 20.93 -13.40
CA ARG A 322 -18.52 21.02 -14.40
C ARG A 322 -17.95 22.43 -14.51
N GLU A 323 -18.78 23.45 -14.35
CA GLU A 323 -18.37 24.86 -14.37
C GLU A 323 -17.58 25.22 -13.11
N LEU A 324 -17.99 24.69 -11.95
CA LEU A 324 -17.23 24.81 -10.71
C LEU A 324 -15.85 24.14 -10.83
N MET A 325 -15.73 22.96 -11.45
CA MET A 325 -14.43 22.30 -11.61
C MET A 325 -13.46 23.11 -12.47
N ASN A 326 -13.93 23.67 -13.60
CA ASN A 326 -13.12 24.56 -14.43
C ASN A 326 -12.72 25.83 -13.67
N HIS A 327 -13.63 26.38 -12.88
CA HIS A 327 -13.34 27.53 -12.02
C HIS A 327 -12.26 27.20 -10.98
N LEU A 328 -12.33 26.03 -10.33
CA LEU A 328 -11.33 25.60 -9.33
C LEU A 328 -9.94 25.41 -9.94
N GLU A 329 -9.82 24.94 -11.18
CA GLU A 329 -8.53 24.82 -11.88
C GLU A 329 -7.85 26.17 -12.10
N ILE A 330 -8.63 27.23 -12.32
CA ILE A 330 -8.12 28.60 -12.48
C ILE A 330 -7.86 29.23 -11.11
N CYS A 331 -8.73 28.99 -10.13
CA CYS A 331 -8.68 29.64 -8.82
C CYS A 331 -7.62 29.05 -7.88
N LEU A 332 -7.12 27.84 -8.16
CA LEU A 332 -6.07 27.16 -7.38
C LEU A 332 -4.65 27.38 -7.93
N ASN A 333 -4.50 27.94 -9.13
CA ASN A 333 -3.22 28.35 -9.72
C ASN A 333 -2.92 29.83 -9.45
#